data_AF-A0A924GPZ3-F1
#
_entry.id   AF-A0A924GPZ3-F1
#
_cell.length_a   1.000
_cell.length_b   1.000
_cell.length_c   1.000
_cell.angle_alpha   90.00
_cell.angle_beta   90.00
_cell.angle_gamma   90.00
#
_symmetry.space_group_name_H-M   'P 1'
#
loop_
_entity.id
_entity.type
_entity.pdbx_description
1 polymer ?
#
loop_
_entity_poly.entity_id
_entity_poly.type
_entity_poly.pdbx_seq_one_letter_code
_entity_poly.pdbx_strand_id
1 'polypeptide(L)'
;YAYAHLPERFKPQRRIVSADLPGAAAKVAMLSQSLSAFMAAGYVYIGMDHFALPNDALAVAKRQGRLHRNFQGYSTQPDCDLIGLGVSAIGRIGATYSQNVKTMEEYCDNLDQGRLPVARGLALSRDDLARRAVIMALMCQGQVQFESIEVAWLLDFRSYFAAEVKQLRELADAGLLVLDDAGIQVTAQGWFFVRAVAMVFDRYLQADRNRAKFSRII
;
A
#
# COMPACT_ATOMS: atom_id res chain seq x y z
N TYR A 1 0.38 -7.28 -10.72
CA TYR A 1 0.36 -7.53 -9.27
C TYR A 1 1.42 -8.59 -9.06
N ALA A 2 2.34 -8.48 -8.09
CA ALA A 2 3.20 -9.63 -7.81
C ALA A 2 2.32 -10.73 -7.21
N TYR A 3 2.32 -11.92 -7.82
CA TYR A 3 1.59 -13.07 -7.29
C TYR A 3 2.01 -13.35 -5.85
N ALA A 4 1.05 -13.25 -4.93
CA ALA A 4 1.25 -13.53 -3.51
C ALA A 4 1.01 -15.03 -3.27
N HIS A 5 2.10 -15.80 -3.20
CA HIS A 5 2.05 -17.22 -2.89
C HIS A 5 2.01 -17.41 -1.36
N LEU A 6 0.82 -17.66 -0.83
CA LEU A 6 0.50 -17.87 0.57
C LEU A 6 -0.32 -19.16 0.74
N PRO A 7 0.25 -20.35 0.47
CA PRO A 7 -0.47 -21.63 0.48
C PRO A 7 -1.04 -22.03 1.84
N GLU A 8 -0.54 -21.44 2.93
CA GLU A 8 -1.12 -21.62 4.27
C GLU A 8 -2.45 -20.89 4.46
N ARG A 9 -2.62 -19.77 3.75
CA ARG A 9 -3.84 -18.95 3.82
C ARG A 9 -4.82 -19.30 2.70
N PHE A 10 -4.31 -19.58 1.51
CA PHE A 10 -5.11 -19.89 0.33
C PHE A 10 -4.86 -21.33 -0.11
N LYS A 11 -5.63 -22.26 0.46
CA LYS A 11 -5.51 -23.71 0.18
C LYS A 11 -5.41 -24.07 -1.31
N PRO A 12 -6.14 -23.43 -2.26
CA PRO A 12 -5.99 -23.74 -3.68
C PRO A 12 -4.56 -23.54 -4.23
N GLN A 13 -3.78 -22.62 -3.64
CA GLN A 13 -2.40 -22.38 -4.07
C GLN A 13 -1.46 -23.55 -3.76
N ARG A 14 -1.84 -24.50 -2.90
CA ARG A 14 -1.06 -25.73 -2.63
C ARG A 14 -0.93 -26.65 -3.83
N ARG A 15 -1.75 -26.43 -4.87
CA ARG A 15 -1.69 -27.16 -6.15
C ARG A 15 -0.60 -26.64 -7.07
N ILE A 16 0.05 -25.52 -6.73
CA ILE A 16 1.11 -24.91 -7.52
C ILE A 16 2.45 -25.41 -7.00
N VAL A 17 3.27 -25.97 -7.89
CA VAL A 17 4.63 -26.40 -7.56
C VAL A 17 5.48 -25.16 -7.31
N SER A 18 5.93 -24.96 -6.08
CA SER A 18 6.65 -23.74 -5.70
C SER A 18 7.97 -23.54 -6.45
N ALA A 19 8.62 -24.63 -6.88
CA ALA A 19 9.86 -24.60 -7.65
C ALA A 19 9.68 -24.00 -9.05
N ASP A 20 8.47 -24.09 -9.62
CA ASP A 20 8.15 -23.56 -10.96
C ASP A 20 7.84 -22.05 -10.92
N LEU A 21 7.72 -21.47 -9.72
CA LEU A 21 7.45 -20.05 -9.57
C LEU A 21 8.71 -19.23 -9.88
N PRO A 22 8.58 -18.12 -10.63
CA PRO A 22 9.73 -17.29 -10.96
C PRO A 22 10.34 -16.69 -9.69
N GLY A 23 11.67 -16.76 -9.62
CA GLY A 23 12.46 -16.11 -8.58
C GLY A 23 12.38 -14.58 -8.64
N ALA A 24 12.94 -13.90 -7.63
CA ALA A 24 12.88 -12.44 -7.51
C ALA A 24 13.46 -11.71 -8.74
N ALA A 25 14.65 -12.12 -9.20
CA ALA A 25 15.30 -11.52 -10.36
C ALA A 25 14.45 -11.67 -11.65
N ALA A 26 13.89 -12.86 -11.87
CA ALA A 26 13.00 -13.12 -13.01
C ALA A 26 11.75 -12.23 -12.95
N LYS A 27 11.13 -12.07 -11.78
CA LYS A 27 9.96 -11.18 -11.60
C LYS A 27 10.29 -9.72 -11.92
N VAL A 28 11.46 -9.22 -11.51
CA VAL A 28 11.91 -7.86 -11.84
C VAL A 28 12.14 -7.72 -13.35
N ALA A 29 12.77 -8.70 -13.99
CA ALA A 29 12.98 -8.70 -15.44
C ALA A 29 11.65 -8.70 -16.21
N MET A 30 10.69 -9.54 -15.82
CA MET A 30 9.34 -9.59 -16.42
C MET A 30 8.62 -8.23 -16.28
N LEU A 31 8.72 -7.59 -15.13
CA LEU A 31 8.12 -6.27 -14.89
C LEU A 31 8.77 -5.20 -15.78
N SER A 32 10.10 -5.19 -15.87
CA SER A 32 10.85 -4.26 -16.74
C SER A 32 10.46 -4.44 -18.21
N GLN A 33 10.39 -5.68 -18.70
CA GLN A 33 9.95 -5.96 -20.07
C GLN A 33 8.51 -5.52 -20.31
N SER A 34 7.61 -5.78 -19.36
CA SER A 34 6.21 -5.33 -19.43
C SER A 34 6.12 -3.81 -19.50
N LEU A 35 6.87 -3.09 -18.65
CA LEU A 35 6.93 -1.62 -18.65
C LEU A 35 7.35 -1.10 -20.02
N SER A 36 8.45 -1.60 -20.57
CA SER A 36 8.94 -1.18 -21.88
C SER A 36 7.92 -1.44 -22.99
N ALA A 37 7.28 -2.61 -22.98
CA ALA A 37 6.27 -2.97 -23.99
C ALA A 37 5.02 -2.07 -23.91
N PHE A 38 4.48 -1.85 -22.71
CA PHE A 38 3.29 -1.01 -22.54
C PHE A 38 3.57 0.46 -22.82
N MET A 39 4.73 0.98 -22.40
CA MET A 39 5.13 2.35 -22.70
C MET A 39 5.33 2.57 -24.19
N ALA A 40 5.96 1.62 -24.90
CA ALA A 40 6.08 1.67 -26.36
C ALA A 40 4.72 1.63 -27.07
N ALA A 41 3.73 0.95 -26.47
CA ALA A 41 2.35 0.94 -26.94
C ALA A 41 1.52 2.18 -26.52
N GLY A 42 2.15 3.19 -25.89
CA GLY A 42 1.50 4.46 -25.52
C GLY A 42 0.78 4.45 -24.17
N TYR A 43 0.93 3.41 -23.35
CA TYR A 43 0.36 3.38 -22.01
C TYR A 43 1.24 4.14 -21.01
N VAL A 44 0.59 4.80 -20.07
CA VAL A 44 1.22 5.42 -18.90
C VAL A 44 1.24 4.42 -17.76
N TYR A 45 2.41 4.25 -17.15
CA TYR A 45 2.55 3.49 -15.92
C TYR A 45 1.92 4.26 -14.75
N ILE A 46 0.80 3.77 -14.22
CA ILE A 46 0.10 4.38 -13.08
C ILE A 46 0.84 4.06 -11.78
N GLY A 47 1.33 2.83 -11.63
CA GLY A 47 2.10 2.39 -10.48
C GLY A 47 1.81 0.94 -10.15
N MET A 48 2.73 0.28 -9.43
CA MET A 48 2.76 -1.16 -9.18
C MET A 48 2.60 -1.99 -10.47
N ASP A 49 1.35 -2.26 -10.85
CA ASP A 49 0.97 -3.16 -11.92
C ASP A 49 -0.15 -2.62 -12.81
N HIS A 50 -0.47 -1.33 -12.66
CA HIS A 50 -1.53 -0.68 -13.42
C HIS A 50 -0.93 0.20 -14.51
N PHE A 51 -1.51 0.06 -15.70
CA PHE A 51 -1.21 0.82 -16.90
C PHE A 51 -2.52 1.40 -17.43
N ALA A 52 -2.49 2.63 -17.91
CA ALA A 52 -3.67 3.26 -18.49
C ALA A 52 -3.29 4.15 -19.67
N LEU A 53 -4.22 4.38 -20.59
CA LEU A 53 -3.98 5.33 -21.68
C LEU A 53 -3.80 6.76 -21.14
N PRO A 54 -3.12 7.67 -21.85
CA PRO A 54 -2.81 9.00 -21.33
C PRO A 54 -4.03 9.84 -20.94
N ASN A 55 -5.17 9.60 -21.59
CA ASN A 55 -6.44 10.29 -21.36
C ASN A 55 -7.38 9.53 -20.41
N ASP A 56 -6.96 8.36 -19.92
CA ASP A 56 -7.68 7.64 -18.88
C ASP A 56 -7.73 8.47 -17.59
N ALA A 57 -8.83 8.38 -16.87
CA ALA A 57 -9.06 9.15 -15.65
C ALA A 57 -7.98 8.90 -14.58
N LEU A 58 -7.41 7.70 -14.49
CA LEU A 58 -6.31 7.39 -13.58
C LEU A 58 -4.99 8.06 -14.00
N ALA A 59 -4.68 8.07 -15.30
CA ALA A 59 -3.49 8.74 -15.82
C ALA A 59 -3.57 10.25 -15.61
N VAL A 60 -4.76 10.84 -15.85
CA VAL A 60 -5.05 12.25 -15.58
C VAL A 60 -4.93 12.56 -14.09
N ALA A 61 -5.56 11.76 -13.23
CA ALA A 61 -5.50 11.94 -11.79
C ALA A 61 -4.06 11.84 -11.24
N LYS A 62 -3.24 10.93 -11.79
CA LYS A 62 -1.81 10.84 -11.45
C LYS A 62 -1.06 12.13 -11.80
N ARG A 63 -1.20 12.64 -13.03
CA ARG A 63 -0.53 13.90 -13.43
C ARG A 63 -0.93 15.10 -12.57
N GLN A 64 -2.14 15.09 -12.04
CA GLN A 64 -2.69 16.17 -11.21
C GLN A 64 -2.46 15.96 -9.71
N GLY A 65 -1.75 14.90 -9.29
CA GLY A 65 -1.54 14.63 -7.86
C GLY A 65 -2.79 14.14 -7.12
N ARG A 66 -3.86 13.75 -7.84
CA ARG A 66 -5.16 13.35 -7.29
C ARG A 66 -5.42 11.84 -7.33
N LEU A 67 -4.45 11.04 -7.73
CA LEU A 67 -4.53 9.59 -7.71
C LEU A 67 -4.66 9.09 -6.26
N HIS A 68 -5.63 8.22 -6.03
CA HIS A 68 -5.88 7.59 -4.75
C HIS A 68 -5.84 6.07 -4.88
N ARG A 69 -5.78 5.38 -3.74
CA ARG A 69 -5.81 3.92 -3.68
C ARG A 69 -6.80 3.46 -2.61
N ASN A 70 -7.44 2.33 -2.83
CA ASN A 70 -8.25 1.64 -1.84
C ASN A 70 -8.00 0.12 -1.89
N PHE A 71 -8.86 -0.69 -1.28
CA PHE A 71 -8.72 -2.15 -1.28
C PHE A 71 -8.83 -2.78 -2.68
N GLN A 72 -9.55 -2.16 -3.61
CA GLN A 72 -9.72 -2.68 -4.97
C GLN A 72 -8.59 -2.26 -5.92
N GLY A 73 -7.95 -1.11 -5.69
CA GLY A 73 -6.89 -0.63 -6.56
C GLY A 73 -6.78 0.89 -6.56
N TYR A 74 -6.24 1.43 -7.65
CA TYR A 74 -6.22 2.88 -7.85
C TYR A 74 -7.61 3.42 -8.20
N SER A 75 -7.88 4.63 -7.73
CA SER A 75 -9.14 5.35 -7.94
C SER A 75 -8.88 6.83 -8.12
N THR A 76 -9.81 7.51 -8.79
CA THR A 76 -9.83 8.98 -8.93
C THR A 76 -10.56 9.68 -7.79
N GLN A 77 -11.24 8.92 -6.93
CA GLN A 77 -12.05 9.46 -5.84
C GLN A 77 -11.27 9.45 -4.52
N PRO A 78 -10.78 10.62 -4.05
CA PRO A 78 -10.22 10.76 -2.71
C PRO A 78 -11.25 10.45 -1.64
N ASP A 79 -10.77 9.77 -0.59
CA ASP A 79 -11.35 9.83 0.76
C ASP A 79 -12.86 9.54 0.91
N CYS A 80 -13.44 8.76 -0.01
CA CYS A 80 -14.81 8.30 0.14
C CYS A 80 -14.93 7.17 1.17
N ASP A 81 -16.05 7.16 1.89
CA ASP A 81 -16.47 5.99 2.63
C ASP A 81 -16.74 4.84 1.67
N LEU A 82 -16.23 3.66 2.03
CA LEU A 82 -16.34 2.42 1.28
C LEU A 82 -17.18 1.44 2.09
N ILE A 83 -18.38 1.14 1.60
CA ILE A 83 -19.26 0.13 2.19
C ILE A 83 -18.93 -1.23 1.56
N GLY A 84 -18.40 -2.15 2.37
CA GLY A 84 -18.10 -3.52 1.95
C GLY A 84 -19.31 -4.44 2.14
N LEU A 85 -19.88 -4.93 1.04
CA LEU A 85 -20.99 -5.89 1.05
C LEU A 85 -20.53 -7.28 0.62
N GLY A 86 -21.11 -8.32 1.24
CA GLY A 86 -20.80 -9.71 0.95
C GLY A 86 -19.72 -10.32 1.85
N VAL A 87 -19.50 -11.62 1.65
CA VAL A 87 -18.54 -12.43 2.40
C VAL A 87 -17.13 -11.86 2.25
N SER A 88 -16.42 -11.76 3.37
CA SER A 88 -15.03 -11.27 3.49
C SER A 88 -14.79 -9.80 3.11
N ALA A 89 -15.83 -9.09 2.68
CA ALA A 89 -15.74 -7.71 2.23
C ALA A 89 -15.15 -6.80 3.31
N ILE A 90 -14.37 -5.82 2.87
CA ILE A 90 -13.73 -4.85 3.75
C ILE A 90 -14.33 -3.48 3.46
N GLY A 91 -14.88 -2.86 4.49
CA GLY A 91 -15.34 -1.50 4.48
C GLY A 91 -14.34 -0.54 5.13
N ARG A 92 -14.50 0.74 4.80
CA ARG A 92 -13.80 1.86 5.44
C ARG A 92 -14.80 2.99 5.62
N ILE A 93 -15.11 3.38 6.84
CA ILE A 93 -15.95 4.55 7.13
C ILE A 93 -15.19 5.47 8.08
N GLY A 94 -14.93 6.70 7.64
CA GLY A 94 -14.09 7.66 8.36
C GLY A 94 -12.74 7.08 8.78
N ALA A 95 -12.46 7.12 10.08
CA ALA A 95 -11.24 6.59 10.69
C ALA A 95 -11.33 5.09 11.07
N THR A 96 -12.24 4.33 10.48
CA THR A 96 -12.43 2.91 10.81
C THR A 96 -12.31 2.00 9.59
N TYR A 97 -11.85 0.78 9.83
CA TYR A 97 -11.96 -0.35 8.92
C TYR A 97 -12.85 -1.42 9.54
N SER A 98 -13.65 -2.08 8.73
CA SER A 98 -14.46 -3.24 9.13
C SER A 98 -14.27 -4.36 8.11
N GLN A 99 -14.31 -5.60 8.58
CA GLN A 99 -14.27 -6.76 7.70
C GLN A 99 -15.40 -7.72 8.06
N ASN A 100 -16.15 -8.14 7.04
CA ASN A 100 -17.19 -9.14 7.19
C ASN A 100 -16.60 -10.53 7.44
N VAL A 101 -17.41 -11.41 8.02
CA VAL A 101 -17.12 -12.85 8.17
C VAL A 101 -16.71 -13.47 6.83
N LYS A 102 -15.87 -14.50 6.88
CA LYS A 102 -15.16 -15.03 5.70
C LYS A 102 -15.83 -16.25 5.08
N THR A 103 -16.87 -16.78 5.71
CA THR A 103 -17.65 -17.91 5.19
C THR A 103 -19.05 -17.47 4.83
N MET A 104 -19.66 -18.16 3.87
CA MET A 104 -21.04 -17.89 3.47
C MET A 104 -22.03 -18.26 4.58
N GLU A 105 -21.77 -19.35 5.29
CA GLU A 105 -22.57 -19.83 6.42
C GLU A 105 -22.68 -18.77 7.52
N GLU A 106 -21.55 -18.31 8.07
CA GLU A 106 -21.55 -17.26 9.09
C GLU A 106 -22.19 -15.95 8.58
N TYR A 107 -22.04 -15.65 7.29
CA TYR A 107 -22.57 -14.42 6.69
C TYR A 107 -24.11 -14.44 6.67
N CYS A 108 -24.69 -15.53 6.18
CA CYS A 108 -26.14 -15.73 6.18
C CYS A 108 -26.69 -15.80 7.61
N ASP A 109 -26.05 -16.56 8.50
CA ASP A 109 -26.49 -16.72 9.89
C ASP A 109 -26.59 -15.38 10.64
N ASN A 110 -25.63 -14.46 10.42
CA ASN A 110 -25.71 -13.13 11.02
C ASN A 110 -26.87 -12.31 10.48
N LEU A 111 -27.09 -12.34 9.16
CA LEU A 111 -28.17 -11.60 8.52
C LEU A 111 -29.56 -12.14 8.88
N ASP A 112 -29.73 -13.46 8.94
CA ASP A 112 -30.98 -14.12 9.35
C ASP A 112 -31.35 -13.77 10.80
N GLN A 113 -30.37 -13.41 11.62
CA GLN A 113 -30.56 -12.94 12.99
C GLN A 113 -30.64 -11.41 13.12
N GLY A 114 -30.72 -10.68 12.00
CA GLY A 114 -30.81 -9.22 11.97
C GLY A 114 -29.54 -8.49 12.43
N ARG A 115 -28.38 -9.15 12.39
CA ARG A 115 -27.08 -8.56 12.76
C ARG A 115 -26.23 -8.27 11.54
N LEU A 116 -25.42 -7.21 11.63
CA LEU A 116 -24.41 -6.94 10.61
C LEU A 116 -23.33 -8.03 10.65
N PRO A 117 -22.90 -8.56 9.50
CA PRO A 117 -21.98 -9.70 9.42
C PRO A 117 -20.50 -9.29 9.63
N VAL A 118 -20.23 -8.32 10.51
CA VAL A 118 -18.90 -7.78 10.79
C VAL A 118 -18.16 -8.70 11.76
N ALA A 119 -17.07 -9.31 11.31
CA ALA A 119 -16.25 -10.20 12.12
C ALA A 119 -15.23 -9.44 12.98
N ARG A 120 -14.69 -8.33 12.47
CA ARG A 120 -13.67 -7.52 13.14
C ARG A 120 -13.60 -6.12 12.54
N GLY A 121 -13.07 -5.19 13.33
CA GLY A 121 -12.78 -3.84 12.88
C GLY A 121 -11.51 -3.28 13.51
N LEU A 122 -11.07 -2.13 12.99
CA LEU A 122 -9.95 -1.36 13.50
C LEU A 122 -10.34 0.12 13.50
N ALA A 123 -10.31 0.75 14.66
CA ALA A 123 -10.36 2.21 14.77
C ALA A 123 -8.94 2.75 14.72
N LEU A 124 -8.70 3.70 13.82
CA LEU A 124 -7.39 4.30 13.61
C LEU A 124 -7.16 5.43 14.62
N SER A 125 -5.97 5.44 15.21
CA SER A 125 -5.49 6.58 15.98
C SER A 125 -5.09 7.74 15.05
N ARG A 126 -4.85 8.93 15.63
CA ARG A 126 -4.30 10.08 14.88
C ARG A 126 -2.94 9.75 14.23
N ASP A 127 -2.09 8.98 14.91
CA ASP A 127 -0.80 8.51 14.38
C ASP A 127 -1.02 7.60 13.16
N ASP A 128 -1.97 6.66 13.24
CA ASP A 128 -2.29 5.76 12.11
C ASP A 128 -2.81 6.54 10.90
N LEU A 129 -3.61 7.57 11.12
CA LEU A 129 -4.13 8.42 10.05
C LEU A 129 -3.03 9.27 9.38
N ALA A 130 -2.13 9.86 10.17
CA ALA A 130 -0.98 10.60 9.65
C ALA A 130 -0.04 9.69 8.84
N ARG A 131 0.30 8.52 9.38
CA ARG A 131 1.10 7.50 8.69
C ARG A 131 0.43 7.02 7.40
N ARG A 132 -0.88 6.81 7.43
CA ARG A 132 -1.67 6.47 6.24
C ARG A 132 -1.54 7.54 5.17
N ALA A 133 -1.62 8.83 5.52
CA ALA A 133 -1.47 9.91 4.55
C ALA A 133 -0.08 9.88 3.88
N VAL A 134 0.99 9.71 4.65
CA VAL A 134 2.37 9.60 4.13
C VAL A 134 2.53 8.37 3.22
N ILE A 135 2.07 7.20 3.67
CA ILE A 135 2.13 5.96 2.89
C ILE A 135 1.35 6.10 1.58
N MET A 136 0.17 6.72 1.61
CA MET A 136 -0.64 6.89 0.40
C MET A 136 -0.02 7.88 -0.58
N ALA A 137 0.58 8.97 -0.09
CA ALA A 137 1.31 9.92 -0.93
C ALA A 137 2.51 9.24 -1.63
N LEU A 138 3.30 8.44 -0.91
CA LEU A 138 4.37 7.64 -1.51
C LEU A 138 3.85 6.62 -2.52
N MET A 139 2.81 5.87 -2.17
CA MET A 139 2.30 4.78 -3.02
C MET A 139 1.58 5.27 -4.28
N CYS A 140 0.94 6.45 -4.24
CA CYS A 140 0.18 6.98 -5.37
C CYS A 140 0.99 7.99 -6.20
N GLN A 141 1.77 8.86 -5.54
CA GLN A 141 2.48 9.95 -6.19
C GLN A 141 4.00 9.74 -6.21
N GLY A 142 4.53 8.86 -5.37
CA GLY A 142 5.97 8.71 -5.20
C GLY A 142 6.61 9.94 -4.57
N GLN A 143 5.83 10.80 -3.92
CA GLN A 143 6.35 12.02 -3.31
C GLN A 143 5.60 12.37 -2.03
N VAL A 144 6.31 12.97 -1.08
CA VAL A 144 5.75 13.53 0.16
C VAL A 144 6.39 14.89 0.37
N GLN A 145 5.57 15.93 0.45
CA GLN A 145 6.00 17.26 0.88
C GLN A 145 5.76 17.36 2.38
N PHE A 146 6.80 17.67 3.16
CA PHE A 146 6.70 17.71 4.63
C PHE A 146 5.68 18.74 5.08
N GLU A 147 5.76 19.97 4.56
CA GLU A 147 4.85 21.06 4.91
C GLU A 147 3.36 20.68 4.76
N SER A 148 3.01 19.96 3.66
CA SER A 148 1.63 19.51 3.44
C SER A 148 1.14 18.56 4.53
N ILE A 149 2.01 17.68 5.03
CA ILE A 149 1.68 16.74 6.11
C ILE A 149 1.65 17.47 7.45
N GLU A 150 2.60 18.38 7.69
CA GLU A 150 2.71 19.17 8.93
C GLU A 150 1.47 20.03 9.15
N VAL A 151 1.01 20.74 8.12
CA VAL A 151 -0.22 21.55 8.17
C VAL A 151 -1.45 20.68 8.36
N ALA A 152 -1.59 19.59 7.58
CA ALA A 152 -2.79 18.75 7.62
C ALA A 152 -2.95 18.00 8.96
N TRP A 153 -1.83 17.62 9.58
CA TRP A 153 -1.84 16.79 10.79
C TRP A 153 -1.39 17.51 12.04
N LEU A 154 -0.99 18.79 11.98
CA LEU A 154 -0.47 19.58 13.10
C LEU A 154 0.69 18.87 13.83
N LEU A 155 1.74 18.58 13.08
CA LEU A 155 2.97 17.95 13.57
C LEU A 155 4.20 18.58 12.91
N ASP A 156 5.38 18.38 13.49
CA ASP A 156 6.68 18.64 12.82
C ASP A 156 7.18 17.32 12.22
N PHE A 157 7.33 17.24 10.90
CA PHE A 157 7.53 15.97 10.20
C PHE A 157 8.83 15.30 10.63
N ARG A 158 9.90 16.08 10.73
CA ARG A 158 11.25 15.57 11.00
C ARG A 158 11.40 15.05 12.41
N SER A 159 10.80 15.73 13.37
CA SER A 159 10.80 15.30 14.77
C SER A 159 9.86 14.11 14.96
N TYR A 160 8.66 14.16 14.35
CA TYR A 160 7.65 13.11 14.49
C TYR A 160 8.06 11.79 13.84
N PHE A 161 8.66 11.86 12.64
CA PHE A 161 9.13 10.71 11.86
C PHE A 161 10.65 10.55 11.89
N ALA A 162 11.32 10.97 12.96
CA ALA A 162 12.79 10.98 13.04
C ALA A 162 13.42 9.58 12.80
N ALA A 163 12.80 8.53 13.32
CA ALA A 163 13.27 7.16 13.16
C ALA A 163 13.13 6.67 11.71
N GLU A 164 12.04 7.06 11.05
CA GLU A 164 11.74 6.76 9.66
C GLU A 164 12.67 7.54 8.73
N VAL A 165 12.87 8.84 8.96
CA VAL A 165 13.80 9.68 8.20
C VAL A 165 15.22 9.11 8.25
N LYS A 166 15.66 8.59 9.41
CA LYS A 166 16.95 7.89 9.52
C LYS A 166 17.02 6.67 8.61
N GLN A 167 15.99 5.83 8.59
CA GLN A 167 15.93 4.64 7.72
C GLN A 167 15.85 5.01 6.24
N LEU A 168 15.18 6.11 5.89
CA LEU A 168 15.08 6.58 4.50
C LEU A 168 16.44 6.98 3.92
N ARG A 169 17.40 7.44 4.75
CA ARG A 169 18.75 7.77 4.27
C ARG A 169 19.45 6.56 3.63
N GLU A 170 19.32 5.37 4.21
CA GLU A 170 19.89 4.15 3.63
C GLU A 170 19.29 3.84 2.25
N LEU A 171 17.99 4.11 2.07
CA LEU A 171 17.31 3.94 0.78
C LEU A 171 17.69 5.04 -0.21
N ALA A 172 17.97 6.25 0.28
CA ALA A 172 18.46 7.36 -0.52
C ALA A 172 19.87 7.09 -1.05
N ASP A 173 20.76 6.60 -0.19
CA ASP A 173 22.13 6.20 -0.54
C ASP A 173 22.13 5.06 -1.58
N ALA A 174 21.12 4.19 -1.54
CA ALA A 174 20.88 3.15 -2.54
C ALA A 174 20.23 3.67 -3.85
N GLY A 175 19.99 4.98 -3.98
CA GLY A 175 19.42 5.62 -5.17
C GLY A 175 17.92 5.39 -5.37
N LEU A 176 17.21 4.87 -4.37
CA LEU A 176 15.77 4.56 -4.47
C LEU A 176 14.88 5.79 -4.26
N LEU A 177 15.38 6.80 -3.56
CA LEU A 177 14.67 8.05 -3.34
C LEU A 177 15.67 9.20 -3.20
N VAL A 178 15.18 10.41 -3.42
CA VAL A 178 15.82 11.65 -2.99
C VAL A 178 15.12 12.09 -1.72
N LEU A 179 15.92 12.39 -0.70
CA LEU A 179 15.46 12.94 0.57
C LEU A 179 16.15 14.30 0.73
N ASP A 180 15.37 15.36 0.79
CA ASP A 180 15.87 16.72 0.97
C ASP A 180 15.15 17.41 2.11
N ASP A 181 15.31 18.74 2.17
CA ASP A 181 14.75 19.51 3.27
C ASP A 181 13.24 19.75 3.18
N ALA A 182 12.68 19.64 1.99
CA ALA A 182 11.27 19.88 1.71
C ALA A 182 10.45 18.58 1.69
N GLY A 183 11.09 17.44 1.40
CA GLY A 183 10.34 16.20 1.26
C GLY A 183 11.11 14.95 0.84
N ILE A 184 10.32 14.00 0.35
CA ILE A 184 10.75 12.71 -0.18
C ILE A 184 10.28 12.61 -1.63
N GLN A 185 11.16 12.21 -2.53
CA GLN A 185 10.85 11.93 -3.94
C GLN A 185 11.40 10.57 -4.34
N VAL A 186 10.53 9.62 -4.68
CA VAL A 186 10.90 8.30 -5.18
C VAL A 186 11.50 8.43 -6.59
N THR A 187 12.66 7.82 -6.81
CA THR A 187 13.32 7.83 -8.13
C THR A 187 12.64 6.86 -9.10
N ALA A 188 13.01 6.91 -10.38
CA ALA A 188 12.54 5.93 -11.37
C ALA A 188 12.84 4.48 -10.94
N GLN A 189 14.02 4.23 -10.37
CA GLN A 189 14.38 2.92 -9.81
C GLN A 189 13.61 2.63 -8.51
N GLY A 190 13.41 3.64 -7.67
CA GLY A 190 12.62 3.55 -6.45
C GLY A 190 11.20 3.04 -6.65
N TRP A 191 10.56 3.35 -7.79
CA TRP A 191 9.21 2.90 -8.10
C TRP A 191 9.04 1.38 -8.12
N PHE A 192 10.10 0.64 -8.46
CA PHE A 192 10.10 -0.83 -8.38
C PHE A 192 10.05 -1.33 -6.93
N PHE A 193 10.53 -0.51 -5.99
CA PHE A 193 10.64 -0.80 -4.57
C PHE A 193 9.78 0.13 -3.71
N VAL A 194 8.77 0.80 -4.30
CA VAL A 194 7.96 1.82 -3.60
C VAL A 194 7.31 1.29 -2.32
N ARG A 195 6.95 -0.01 -2.31
CA ARG A 195 6.44 -0.68 -1.10
C ARG A 195 7.47 -0.72 0.02
N ALA A 196 8.75 -0.97 -0.29
CA ALA A 196 9.80 -0.98 0.71
C ALA A 196 10.01 0.42 1.31
N VAL A 197 9.93 1.47 0.49
CA VAL A 197 9.97 2.87 0.95
C VAL A 197 8.78 3.17 1.86
N ALA A 198 7.56 2.83 1.44
CA ALA A 198 6.35 3.08 2.22
C ALA A 198 6.31 2.28 3.55
N MET A 199 6.85 1.06 3.56
CA MET A 199 6.92 0.19 4.76
C MET A 199 7.78 0.77 5.88
N VAL A 200 8.66 1.75 5.60
CA VAL A 200 9.40 2.47 6.64
C VAL A 200 8.44 3.15 7.63
N PHE A 201 7.31 3.67 7.13
CA PHE A 201 6.30 4.36 7.93
C PHE A 201 5.26 3.43 8.59
N ASP A 202 5.31 2.12 8.32
CA ASP A 202 4.42 1.13 8.93
C ASP A 202 4.87 0.77 10.35
N ARG A 203 4.25 1.42 11.34
CA ARG A 203 4.58 1.25 12.76
C ARG A 203 4.41 -0.19 13.25
N TYR A 204 3.37 -0.88 12.81
CA TYR A 204 3.06 -2.23 13.28
C TYR A 204 4.11 -3.23 12.78
N LEU A 205 4.53 -3.09 11.53
CA LEU A 205 5.64 -3.86 10.99
C LEU A 205 6.94 -3.61 11.76
N GLN A 206 7.26 -2.35 12.08
CA GLN A 206 8.49 -2.04 12.82
C GLN A 206 8.45 -2.62 14.25
N ALA A 207 7.29 -2.56 14.91
CA ALA A 207 7.09 -3.16 16.23
C ALA A 207 7.30 -4.68 16.21
N ASP A 208 6.72 -5.38 15.22
CA ASP A 208 6.88 -6.83 15.07
C ASP A 208 8.34 -7.23 14.78
N ARG A 209 9.04 -6.47 13.93
CA ARG A 209 10.47 -6.68 13.64
C ARG A 209 11.32 -6.53 14.89
N ASN A 210 11.06 -5.51 15.69
CA ASN A 210 11.78 -5.30 16.94
C ASN A 210 11.50 -6.44 17.93
N ARG A 211 10.24 -6.86 18.09
CA ARG A 211 9.87 -8.00 18.93
C ARG A 211 10.58 -9.29 18.51
N ALA A 212 10.63 -9.57 17.20
CA ALA A 212 11.32 -10.74 16.67
C ALA A 212 12.84 -10.70 16.89
N LYS A 213 13.47 -9.51 16.86
CA LYS A 213 14.89 -9.33 17.19
C LYS A 213 15.16 -9.60 18.67
N PHE A 214 14.34 -9.08 19.59
CA PHE A 214 14.49 -9.31 21.03
C PHE A 214 14.29 -10.78 21.42
N SER A 215 13.34 -11.47 20.78
CA SER A 215 13.10 -12.90 21.00
C SER A 215 14.23 -13.82 20.55
N ARG A 216 15.20 -13.34 19.75
CA ARG A 216 16.37 -14.10 19.28
C ARG A 216 17.64 -13.83 20.11
N ILE A 217 17.58 -12.89 21.05
CA ILE A 217 18.70 -12.52 21.93
C ILE A 217 18.62 -13.28 23.29
N ILE A 218 17.51 -13.97 23.56
CA ILE A 218 17.33 -14.87 24.70
C ILE A 218 17.53 -16.31 24.24
#